data_AF-A0AB39YTH4-F1
#
_entry.id   AF-A0AB39YTH4-F1
#
_cell.length_a   1.000
_cell.length_b   1.000
_cell.length_c   1.000
_cell.angle_alpha   90.00
_cell.angle_beta   90.00
_cell.angle_gamma   90.00
#
_symmetry.space_group_name_H-M   'P 1'
#
loop_
_entity.id
_entity.type
_entity.pdbx_description
1 polymer ?
#
loop_
_entity_poly.entity_id
_entity_poly.type
_entity_poly.pdbx_seq_one_letter_code
_entity_poly.pdbx_strand_id
1 'polypeptide(L)'
;MARDPKPTLEQLTILVGEWETSVPGQEVSGRTTFEWLEGGGFLIQRSTVQRPEYPNAVSVIGATGSDGAFQQHYFDSRGVARIYDMTLKDNVWILFRDGPDWPQRFVGRLTEDGNTITARLERGTYPGGPLEHDFDMIYTRIV
;
A
#
# COMPACT_ATOMS: atom_id res chain seq x y z
N MET A 1 -30.99 -7.58 10.45
CA MET A 1 -29.61 -7.98 10.14
C MET A 1 -28.72 -6.78 10.43
N ALA A 2 -27.72 -6.90 11.29
CA ALA A 2 -26.79 -5.81 11.54
C ALA A 2 -25.97 -5.59 10.26
N ARG A 3 -25.98 -4.35 9.73
CA ARG A 3 -25.02 -3.95 8.70
C ARG A 3 -23.65 -3.93 9.37
N ASP A 4 -22.66 -4.59 8.77
CA ASP A 4 -21.27 -4.40 9.18
C ASP A 4 -20.97 -2.89 9.20
N PRO A 5 -20.27 -2.39 10.25
CA PRO A 5 -19.96 -0.98 10.34
C PRO A 5 -19.22 -0.57 9.07
N LYS A 6 -19.69 0.51 8.44
CA LYS A 6 -19.04 1.06 7.25
C LYS A 6 -17.59 1.35 7.62
N PRO A 7 -16.61 0.73 6.97
CA PRO A 7 -15.20 1.10 7.09
C PRO A 7 -15.04 2.60 6.86
N THR A 8 -14.56 3.24 7.92
CA THR A 8 -14.28 4.66 7.93
C THR A 8 -12.83 4.85 7.52
N LEU A 9 -12.53 5.96 6.85
CA LEU A 9 -11.14 6.36 6.57
C LEU A 9 -10.27 6.29 7.84
N GLU A 10 -10.86 6.44 9.04
CA GLU A 10 -10.19 6.26 10.33
C GLU A 10 -9.43 4.94 10.47
N GLN A 11 -9.87 3.84 9.83
CA GLN A 11 -9.11 2.58 9.85
C GLN A 11 -7.72 2.71 9.24
N LEU A 12 -7.55 3.63 8.28
CA LEU A 12 -6.24 3.93 7.69
C LEU A 12 -5.32 4.71 8.64
N THR A 13 -5.83 5.19 9.79
CA THR A 13 -5.02 5.90 10.79
C THR A 13 -3.85 5.05 11.29
N ILE A 14 -3.99 3.72 11.32
CA ILE A 14 -2.89 2.83 11.69
C ILE A 14 -1.70 2.93 10.73
N LEU A 15 -1.87 3.42 9.50
CA LEU A 15 -0.78 3.65 8.56
C LEU A 15 -0.09 5.01 8.77
N VAL A 16 -0.79 6.00 9.34
CA VAL A 16 -0.31 7.38 9.52
C VAL A 16 0.99 7.39 10.31
N GLY A 17 1.98 8.15 9.85
CA GLY A 17 3.30 8.27 10.47
C GLY A 17 4.43 8.10 9.46
N GLU A 18 5.64 7.97 9.99
CA GLU A 18 6.85 7.74 9.20
C GLU A 18 7.36 6.31 9.39
N TRP A 19 7.82 5.72 8.29
CA TRP A 19 8.27 4.34 8.24
C TRP A 19 9.60 4.25 7.51
N GLU A 20 10.52 3.45 8.03
CA GLU A 20 11.61 2.90 7.23
C GLU A 20 11.08 1.72 6.42
N THR A 21 11.51 1.61 5.17
CA THR A 21 11.16 0.48 4.30
C THR A 21 12.41 -0.24 3.86
N SER A 22 12.38 -1.58 3.83
CA SER A 22 13.49 -2.40 3.37
C SER A 22 13.01 -3.63 2.61
N VAL A 23 13.86 -4.16 1.73
CA VAL A 23 13.62 -5.42 1.01
C VAL A 23 14.59 -6.48 1.54
N PRO A 24 14.10 -7.51 2.27
CA PRO A 24 14.97 -8.55 2.80
C PRO A 24 15.82 -9.22 1.71
N GLY A 25 17.11 -9.41 2.02
CA GLY A 25 18.07 -10.01 1.08
C GLY A 25 18.56 -9.07 -0.03
N GLN A 26 18.15 -7.79 -0.01
CA GLN A 26 18.61 -6.77 -0.94
C GLN A 26 19.11 -5.54 -0.19
N GLU A 27 20.15 -4.89 -0.72
CA GLU A 27 20.61 -3.58 -0.21
C GLU A 27 19.74 -2.44 -0.75
N VAL A 28 18.42 -2.57 -0.52
CA VAL A 28 17.40 -1.62 -0.92
C VAL A 28 16.62 -1.19 0.32
N SER A 29 16.76 0.09 0.65
CA SER A 29 16.05 0.73 1.76
C SER A 29 15.44 2.05 1.30
N GLY A 30 14.49 2.54 2.08
CA GLY A 30 13.71 3.72 1.76
C GLY A 30 12.98 4.26 2.97
N ARG A 31 12.16 5.28 2.73
CA ARG A 31 11.20 5.79 3.71
C ARG A 31 9.84 5.87 3.08
N THR A 32 8.81 5.62 3.88
CA THR A 32 7.42 5.88 3.50
C THR A 32 6.77 6.76 4.57
N THR A 33 6.08 7.82 4.14
CA THR A 33 5.24 8.62 5.01
C THR A 33 3.78 8.47 4.62
N PHE A 34 2.90 8.48 5.62
CA PHE A 34 1.46 8.53 5.44
C PHE A 34 0.92 9.72 6.23
N GLU A 35 0.23 10.62 5.55
CA GLU A 35 -0.37 11.81 6.16
C GLU A 35 -1.79 12.05 5.62
N TRP A 36 -2.67 12.57 6.46
CA TRP A 36 -3.98 13.01 6.02
C TRP A 36 -3.85 14.26 5.14
N LEU A 37 -4.53 14.26 3.99
CA LEU A 37 -4.83 15.51 3.28
C LEU A 37 -5.69 16.39 4.20
N GLU A 38 -5.55 17.71 4.09
CA GLU A 38 -6.38 18.67 4.84
C GLU A 38 -7.87 18.29 4.76
N GLY A 39 -8.52 18.25 5.93
CA GLY A 39 -9.92 17.83 6.05
C GLY A 39 -10.15 16.32 6.13
N GLY A 40 -9.11 15.48 6.07
CA GLY A 40 -9.19 14.05 6.37
C GLY A 40 -9.89 13.18 5.32
N GLY A 41 -10.16 13.72 4.13
CA GLY A 41 -10.85 12.99 3.06
C GLY A 41 -10.00 11.97 2.30
N PHE A 42 -8.67 12.12 2.33
CA PHE A 42 -7.72 11.25 1.64
C PHE A 42 -6.47 11.05 2.48
N LEU A 43 -5.87 9.87 2.39
CA LEU A 43 -4.55 9.60 2.93
C LEU A 43 -3.52 9.72 1.81
N ILE A 44 -2.46 10.50 2.03
CA ILE A 44 -1.35 10.66 1.10
C ILE A 44 -0.20 9.78 1.56
N GLN A 45 0.22 8.86 0.70
CA GLN A 45 1.43 8.06 0.88
C GLN A 45 2.55 8.68 0.04
N ARG A 46 3.74 8.88 0.61
CA ARG A 46 4.96 9.18 -0.18
C ARG A 46 6.04 8.18 0.15
N SER A 47 6.66 7.60 -0.86
CA SER A 47 7.78 6.68 -0.69
C SER A 47 9.03 7.17 -1.40
N THR A 48 10.16 7.11 -0.73
CA THR A 48 11.49 7.36 -1.30
C THR A 48 12.36 6.13 -1.16
N VAL A 49 13.22 5.88 -2.15
CA VAL A 49 14.19 4.79 -2.14
C VAL A 49 15.60 5.38 -2.20
N GLN A 50 16.52 4.87 -1.38
CA GLN A 50 17.90 5.39 -1.28
C GLN A 50 18.78 5.00 -2.48
N ARG A 51 18.18 4.40 -3.52
CA ARG A 51 18.82 3.82 -4.69
C ARG A 51 18.16 4.39 -5.95
N PRO A 52 18.87 5.21 -6.75
CA PRO A 52 18.28 6.02 -7.82
C PRO A 52 17.66 5.21 -8.97
N GLU A 53 18.02 3.93 -9.11
CA GLU A 53 17.43 3.02 -10.08
C GLU A 53 15.97 2.63 -9.75
N TYR A 54 15.55 2.81 -8.51
CA TYR A 54 14.17 2.56 -8.06
C TYR A 54 13.40 3.88 -7.95
N PRO A 55 12.11 3.88 -8.30
CA PRO A 55 11.34 5.11 -8.33
C PRO A 55 10.94 5.58 -6.93
N ASN A 56 10.93 6.89 -6.74
CA ASN A 56 10.15 7.51 -5.69
C ASN A 56 8.69 7.59 -6.13
N ALA A 57 7.75 7.55 -5.20
CA ALA A 57 6.32 7.55 -5.54
C ALA A 57 5.48 8.36 -4.56
N VAL A 58 4.31 8.77 -5.05
CA VAL A 58 3.22 9.33 -4.28
C VAL A 58 1.95 8.55 -4.58
N SER A 59 1.16 8.27 -3.56
CA SER A 59 -0.19 7.74 -3.75
C SER A 59 -1.24 8.55 -2.99
N VAL A 60 -2.43 8.65 -3.57
CA VAL A 60 -3.61 9.20 -2.93
C VAL A 60 -4.59 8.07 -2.68
N ILE A 61 -4.99 7.87 -1.42
CA ILE A 61 -5.87 6.79 -0.98
C ILE A 61 -7.19 7.39 -0.52
N GLY A 62 -8.30 6.89 -1.05
CA GLY A 62 -9.65 7.36 -0.69
C GLY A 62 -10.66 6.22 -0.69
N ALA A 63 -11.76 6.39 0.04
CA ALA A 63 -12.87 5.44 0.05
C ALA A 63 -13.68 5.54 -1.26
N THR A 64 -14.05 4.40 -1.84
CA THR A 64 -14.76 4.34 -3.13
C THR A 64 -16.17 3.79 -3.04
N GLY A 65 -16.61 3.38 -1.85
CA GLY A 65 -17.92 2.81 -1.64
C GLY A 65 -18.34 2.73 -0.18
N SER A 66 -19.50 2.14 0.08
CA SER A 66 -20.04 1.95 1.42
C SER A 66 -19.60 0.66 2.10
N ASP A 67 -18.78 -0.16 1.43
CA ASP A 67 -18.37 -1.52 1.79
C ASP A 67 -16.94 -1.63 2.32
N GLY A 68 -16.11 -0.58 2.16
CA GLY A 68 -14.71 -0.59 2.62
C GLY A 68 -13.66 -0.81 1.62
N ALA A 69 -14.06 -0.82 0.36
CA ALA A 69 -13.12 -0.60 -0.69
C ALA A 69 -12.54 0.81 -0.55
N PHE A 70 -11.21 0.85 -0.56
CA PHE A 70 -10.45 2.03 -0.89
C PHE A 70 -9.93 1.88 -2.31
N GLN A 71 -9.56 2.98 -2.93
CA GLN A 71 -8.67 2.96 -4.08
C GLN A 71 -7.40 3.72 -3.73
N GLN A 72 -6.28 3.19 -4.23
CA GLN A 72 -4.99 3.84 -4.18
C GLN A 72 -4.59 4.26 -5.59
N HIS A 73 -4.46 5.56 -5.81
CA HIS A 73 -3.98 6.15 -7.05
C HIS A 73 -2.49 6.43 -6.90
N TYR A 74 -1.67 5.64 -7.58
CA TYR A 74 -0.21 5.65 -7.50
C TYR A 74 0.40 6.40 -8.67
N PHE A 75 1.41 7.20 -8.39
CA PHE A 75 2.26 7.89 -9.37
C PHE A 75 3.72 7.79 -8.95
N ASP A 76 4.63 7.65 -9.92
CA ASP A 76 6.06 7.55 -9.62
C ASP A 76 6.96 8.43 -10.49
N SER A 77 8.23 8.53 -10.09
CA SER A 77 9.23 9.38 -10.74
C SER A 77 9.58 8.97 -12.18
N ARG A 78 9.09 7.83 -12.65
CA ARG A 78 9.23 7.37 -14.05
C ARG A 78 8.04 7.80 -14.92
N GLY A 79 7.04 8.47 -14.34
CA GLY A 79 5.80 8.83 -15.01
C GLY A 79 4.79 7.70 -15.08
N VAL A 80 4.97 6.62 -14.32
CA VAL A 80 4.01 5.50 -14.26
C VAL A 80 2.85 5.88 -13.35
N ALA A 81 1.62 5.62 -13.81
CA ALA A 81 0.41 5.75 -13.02
C ALA A 81 -0.30 4.40 -12.89
N ARG A 82 -0.84 4.10 -11.70
CA ARG A 82 -1.61 2.88 -11.43
C ARG A 82 -2.78 3.17 -10.50
N ILE A 83 -3.86 2.41 -10.65
CA ILE A 83 -4.97 2.38 -9.70
C ILE A 83 -4.99 0.98 -9.11
N TYR A 84 -5.04 0.89 -7.79
CA TYR A 84 -5.22 -0.35 -7.05
C TYR A 84 -6.54 -0.32 -6.30
N ASP A 85 -7.28 -1.42 -6.37
CA ASP A 85 -8.30 -1.71 -5.38
C ASP A 85 -7.61 -2.07 -4.08
N MET A 86 -8.10 -1.52 -2.97
CA MET A 86 -7.45 -1.60 -1.68
C MET A 86 -8.42 -1.98 -0.57
N THR A 87 -7.97 -2.81 0.35
CA THR A 87 -8.65 -3.08 1.62
C THR A 87 -7.66 -3.01 2.77
N LEU A 88 -8.11 -2.51 3.92
CA LEU A 88 -7.38 -2.62 5.18
C LEU A 88 -8.34 -3.12 6.24
N LYS A 89 -8.20 -4.38 6.64
CA LYS A 89 -9.09 -5.02 7.61
C LYS A 89 -8.30 -6.01 8.45
N ASP A 90 -8.57 -6.08 9.74
CA ASP A 90 -7.97 -7.05 10.67
C ASP A 90 -6.43 -7.08 10.56
N ASN A 91 -5.80 -5.89 10.49
CA ASN A 91 -4.36 -5.71 10.31
C ASN A 91 -3.78 -6.29 9.01
N VAL A 92 -4.61 -6.54 8.00
CA VAL A 92 -4.20 -6.97 6.67
C VAL A 92 -4.48 -5.87 5.65
N TRP A 93 -3.42 -5.32 5.08
CA TRP A 93 -3.44 -4.34 4.00
C TRP A 93 -3.26 -5.05 2.66
N ILE A 94 -4.26 -4.98 1.79
CA ILE A 94 -4.20 -5.57 0.46
C ILE A 94 -4.29 -4.45 -0.58
N LEU A 95 -3.41 -4.48 -1.57
CA LEU A 95 -3.56 -3.76 -2.83
C LEU A 95 -3.64 -4.79 -3.95
N PHE A 96 -4.58 -4.61 -4.87
CA PHE A 96 -4.71 -5.45 -6.04
C PHE A 96 -4.96 -4.62 -7.29
N ARG A 97 -4.33 -5.02 -8.39
CA ARG A 97 -4.57 -4.47 -9.72
C ARG A 97 -4.46 -5.60 -10.73
N ASP A 98 -5.51 -5.82 -11.52
CA ASP A 98 -5.50 -6.78 -12.63
C ASP A 98 -5.11 -6.07 -13.95
N GLY A 99 -3.86 -5.61 -14.01
CA GLY A 99 -3.36 -4.84 -15.15
C GLY A 99 -3.15 -5.69 -16.42
N PRO A 100 -3.37 -5.14 -17.63
CA PRO A 100 -3.26 -5.85 -18.91
C PRO A 100 -1.89 -6.49 -19.17
N ASP A 101 -0.85 -5.93 -18.59
CA ASP A 101 0.56 -6.24 -18.78
C ASP A 101 1.22 -6.80 -17.52
N TRP A 102 0.81 -6.26 -16.36
CA TRP A 102 1.47 -6.49 -15.09
C TRP A 102 0.44 -6.48 -13.95
N PRO A 103 -0.34 -7.57 -13.78
CA PRO A 103 -1.15 -7.76 -12.58
C PRO A 103 -0.28 -7.74 -11.33
N GLN A 104 -0.78 -7.16 -10.25
CA GLN A 104 -0.05 -7.05 -8.99
C GLN A 104 -0.94 -7.31 -7.79
N ARG A 105 -0.34 -7.95 -6.79
CA ARG A 105 -0.91 -8.02 -5.44
C ARG A 105 0.15 -7.67 -4.41
N PHE A 106 -0.22 -6.81 -3.50
CA PHE A 106 0.51 -6.53 -2.27
C PHE A 106 -0.32 -7.07 -1.12
N VAL A 107 0.30 -7.80 -0.20
CA VAL A 107 -0.33 -8.22 1.06
C VAL A 107 0.59 -7.88 2.23
N GLY A 108 0.29 -6.77 2.89
CA GLY A 108 0.92 -6.31 4.12
C GLY A 108 0.19 -6.83 5.35
N ARG A 109 0.94 -7.32 6.34
CA ARG A 109 0.41 -7.70 7.65
C ARG A 109 1.05 -6.82 8.72
N LEU A 110 0.21 -6.07 9.41
CA LEU A 110 0.60 -5.24 10.53
C LEU A 110 0.72 -6.11 11.80
N THR A 111 1.75 -5.85 12.60
CA THR A 111 1.85 -6.40 13.95
C THR A 111 0.80 -5.79 14.87
N GLU A 112 0.48 -6.46 15.98
CA GLU A 112 -0.53 -6.00 16.94
C GLU A 112 -0.20 -4.62 17.53
N ASP A 113 1.07 -4.30 17.69
CA ASP A 113 1.55 -3.00 18.17
C ASP A 113 1.51 -1.90 17.09
N GLY A 114 1.18 -2.25 15.85
CA GLY A 114 1.08 -1.31 14.73
C GLY A 114 2.41 -0.71 14.27
N ASN A 115 3.56 -1.29 14.67
CA ASN A 115 4.89 -0.71 14.41
C ASN A 115 5.65 -1.42 13.29
N THR A 116 5.19 -2.59 12.83
CA THR A 116 5.83 -3.33 11.75
C THR A 116 4.79 -3.77 10.73
N ILE A 117 5.12 -3.66 9.44
CA ILE A 117 4.35 -4.27 8.35
C ILE A 117 5.26 -5.23 7.60
N THR A 118 4.90 -6.50 7.56
CA THR A 118 5.55 -7.47 6.66
C THR A 118 4.70 -7.65 5.43
N ALA A 119 5.26 -7.33 4.27
CA ALA A 119 4.55 -7.31 3.02
C ALA A 119 5.12 -8.34 2.04
N ARG A 120 4.22 -9.03 1.36
CA ARG A 120 4.53 -9.90 0.23
C ARG A 120 4.00 -9.26 -1.04
N LEU A 121 4.88 -9.11 -2.03
CA LEU A 121 4.54 -8.56 -3.33
C LEU A 121 4.57 -9.67 -4.37
N GLU A 122 3.55 -9.67 -5.21
CA GLU A 122 3.34 -10.68 -6.23
C GLU A 122 2.97 -10.01 -7.55
N ARG A 123 3.37 -10.64 -8.65
CA ARG A 123 3.09 -10.17 -10.00
C ARG A 123 2.64 -11.29 -10.93
N GLY A 124 1.80 -10.95 -11.88
CA GLY A 124 1.40 -11.82 -12.99
C GLY A 124 2.03 -11.38 -14.31
N THR A 125 1.73 -12.14 -15.37
CA THR A 125 2.15 -11.83 -16.75
C THR A 125 0.98 -11.50 -17.68
N TYR A 126 -0.26 -11.77 -17.26
CA TYR A 126 -1.49 -11.45 -17.98
C TYR A 126 -2.70 -11.39 -17.01
N PRO A 127 -3.75 -10.61 -17.32
CA PRO A 127 -4.94 -10.47 -16.48
C PRO A 127 -5.63 -11.79 -16.15
N GLY A 128 -6.09 -11.92 -14.91
CA GLY A 128 -6.76 -13.13 -14.41
C GLY A 128 -5.86 -14.37 -14.33
N GLY A 129 -4.57 -14.24 -14.66
CA GLY A 129 -3.58 -15.31 -14.54
C GLY A 129 -3.09 -15.53 -13.10
N PRO A 130 -2.27 -16.55 -12.87
CA PRO A 130 -1.64 -16.76 -11.57
C PRO A 130 -0.70 -15.60 -11.24
N LEU A 131 -0.63 -15.29 -9.94
CA LEU A 131 0.35 -14.36 -9.40
C LEU A 131 1.49 -15.15 -8.76
N GLU A 132 2.72 -14.77 -9.09
CA GLU A 132 3.93 -15.35 -8.53
C GLU A 132 4.59 -14.37 -7.57
N HIS A 133 5.36 -14.89 -6.62
CA HIS A 133 6.17 -14.06 -5.72
C HIS A 133 7.15 -13.19 -6.52
N ASP A 134 7.20 -11.91 -6.20
CA ASP A 134 8.18 -10.99 -6.75
C ASP A 134 9.26 -10.68 -5.71
N PHE A 135 8.86 -10.11 -4.58
CA PHE A 135 9.74 -9.85 -3.43
C PHE A 135 8.93 -9.61 -2.15
N ASP A 136 9.61 -9.62 -1.01
CA ASP A 136 9.04 -9.21 0.27
C ASP A 136 9.55 -7.81 0.65
N MET A 137 8.79 -7.09 1.47
CA MET A 137 9.14 -5.76 1.97
C MET A 137 8.75 -5.65 3.44
N ILE A 138 9.57 -4.94 4.21
CA ILE A 138 9.31 -4.66 5.62
C ILE A 138 9.19 -3.15 5.81
N TYR A 139 8.15 -2.73 6.50
CA TYR A 139 8.01 -1.37 7.04
C TYR A 139 8.24 -1.42 8.54
N THR A 140 9.05 -0.50 9.06
CA THR A 140 9.27 -0.31 10.49
C THR A 140 8.97 1.14 10.86
N ARG A 141 8.05 1.36 11.80
CA ARG A 141 7.64 2.70 12.20
C ARG A 141 8.80 3.44 12.89
N ILE A 142 8.95 4.71 12.56
CA ILE A 142 9.91 5.64 13.16
C ILE A 142 9.19 6.57 14.14
N VAL A 143 8.02 7.08 13.73
CA VAL A 143 7.20 8.08 14.46
C VAL A 143 5.72 7.77 14.29
#